data_AF-A0A086PHR2-F1
#
_entry.id   AF-A0A086PHR2-F1
#
_cell.length_a   1.000
_cell.length_b   1.000
_cell.length_c   1.000
_cell.angle_alpha   90.00
_cell.angle_beta   90.00
_cell.angle_gamma   90.00
#
_symmetry.space_group_name_H-M   'P 1'
#
loop_
_entity.id
_entity.type
_entity.pdbx_description
1 polymer ?
#
loop_
_entity_poly.entity_id
_entity_poly.type
_entity_poly.pdbx_seq_one_letter_code
_entity_poly.pdbx_strand_id
1 'polypeptide(L)'
;GQVTVAVTSKSKSVTFGCSEGATLKPALLEHVFIEKATEKNGGASTGREEEVVLQDLVPNSSLVENAANTGNDTVGYTLSCPDLPSSPQNIFYKCVSSASGRGQVGTQTECKVLINIEEKPEAETPATPEPSRGEQGVVLGSAFMIAFISCFALVTGNMF
;
A
#
# COMPACT_ATOMS: atom_id res chain seq x y z
N GLY A 1 -22.39 7.37 -1.94
CA GLY A 1 -21.46 7.74 -3.04
C GLY A 1 -20.07 7.24 -2.72
N GLN A 2 -19.14 7.26 -3.68
CA GLN A 2 -17.74 6.92 -3.44
C GLN A 2 -16.80 7.83 -4.24
N VAL A 3 -15.71 8.25 -3.61
CA VAL A 3 -14.56 8.93 -4.23
C VAL A 3 -13.33 8.08 -3.97
N THR A 4 -12.50 7.87 -4.98
CA THR A 4 -11.23 7.16 -4.84
C THR A 4 -10.07 8.11 -5.07
N VAL A 5 -9.10 8.09 -4.17
CA VAL A 5 -7.86 8.86 -4.25
C VAL A 5 -6.66 7.96 -4.00
N ALA A 6 -5.46 8.40 -4.39
CA ALA A 6 -4.26 7.59 -4.27
C ALA A 6 -3.09 8.35 -3.63
N VAL A 7 -2.36 7.67 -2.76
CA VAL A 7 -1.06 8.10 -2.24
C VAL A 7 0.02 7.24 -2.89
N THR A 8 0.90 7.90 -3.63
CA THR A 8 1.95 7.24 -4.41
C THR A 8 3.32 7.57 -3.87
N SER A 9 4.33 6.85 -4.33
CA SER A 9 5.75 7.16 -4.06
C SER A 9 6.13 8.59 -4.45
N LYS A 10 5.42 9.19 -5.41
CA LYS A 10 5.66 10.56 -5.89
C LYS A 10 4.89 11.62 -5.10
N SER A 11 3.63 11.35 -4.76
CA SER A 11 2.77 12.34 -4.09
C SER A 11 2.96 12.37 -2.58
N LYS A 12 3.18 11.21 -1.95
CA LYS A 12 3.35 11.02 -0.49
C LYS A 12 2.24 11.59 0.40
N SER A 13 1.23 12.21 -0.18
CA SER A 13 0.12 12.86 0.49
C SER A 13 -1.06 13.00 -0.45
N VAL A 14 -2.24 13.17 0.13
CA VAL A 14 -3.47 13.45 -0.60
C VAL A 14 -4.39 14.32 0.23
N THR A 15 -5.18 15.16 -0.43
CA THR A 15 -6.16 16.02 0.23
C THR A 15 -7.56 15.70 -0.30
N PHE A 16 -8.52 15.57 0.61
CA PHE A 16 -9.93 15.36 0.30
C PHE A 16 -10.79 16.16 1.29
N GLY A 17 -12.07 16.34 1.00
CA GLY A 17 -12.98 17.10 1.85
C GLY A 17 -14.33 16.43 1.96
N CYS A 18 -15.02 16.70 3.07
CA CYS A 18 -16.44 16.37 3.19
C CYS A 18 -17.29 17.55 2.70
N SER A 19 -18.45 17.25 2.12
CA SER A 19 -19.43 18.27 1.76
C SER A 19 -19.89 19.06 3.00
N GLU A 20 -20.42 20.26 2.78
CA GLU A 20 -20.95 21.10 3.86
C GLU A 20 -21.94 20.33 4.74
N GLY A 21 -21.79 20.45 6.07
CA GLY A 21 -22.63 19.76 7.05
C GLY A 21 -22.40 18.24 7.16
N ALA A 22 -21.46 17.67 6.39
CA ALA A 22 -21.05 16.27 6.57
C ALA A 22 -19.87 16.18 7.56
N THR A 23 -19.91 15.17 8.42
CA THR A 23 -18.84 14.88 9.38
C THR A 23 -18.02 13.68 8.89
N LEU A 24 -16.70 13.75 9.06
CA LEU A 24 -15.82 12.63 8.75
C LEU A 24 -15.95 11.52 9.81
N LYS A 25 -15.90 10.28 9.33
CA LYS A 25 -15.84 9.06 10.14
C LYS A 25 -14.65 8.20 9.69
N PRO A 26 -13.91 7.57 10.62
CA PRO A 26 -14.13 7.62 12.07
C PRO A 26 -13.87 9.01 12.66
N ALA A 27 -14.39 9.25 13.87
CA ALA A 27 -14.30 10.57 14.51
C ALA A 27 -12.85 10.89 14.95
N LEU A 28 -12.05 9.85 15.18
CA LEU A 28 -10.63 9.97 15.45
C LEU A 28 -9.88 9.91 14.11
N LEU A 29 -9.18 10.98 13.76
CA LEU A 29 -8.42 11.08 12.50
C LEU A 29 -7.25 10.09 12.43
N GLU A 30 -6.82 9.56 13.57
CA GLU A 30 -5.79 8.52 13.66
C GLU A 30 -6.33 7.12 13.36
N HIS A 31 -7.65 6.98 13.16
CA HIS A 31 -8.31 5.72 12.87
C HIS A 31 -8.84 5.72 11.44
N VAL A 32 -8.95 4.54 10.85
CA VAL A 32 -9.44 4.33 9.49
C VAL A 32 -10.29 3.08 9.41
N PHE A 33 -11.17 3.04 8.43
CA PHE A 33 -11.87 1.81 8.10
C PHE A 33 -11.11 1.00 7.05
N ILE A 34 -11.15 -0.31 7.21
CA ILE A 34 -10.73 -1.29 6.21
C ILE A 34 -11.86 -2.28 5.92
N GLU A 35 -11.89 -2.84 4.72
CA GLU A 35 -12.78 -3.94 4.39
C GLU A 35 -12.10 -5.25 4.73
N LYS A 36 -12.63 -5.98 5.72
CA LYS A 36 -12.25 -7.37 5.94
C LYS A 36 -13.16 -8.28 5.13
N ALA A 37 -12.54 -9.08 4.27
CA ALA A 37 -13.22 -10.21 3.66
C ALA A 37 -13.50 -11.25 4.76
N THR A 38 -14.77 -11.44 5.09
CA THR A 38 -15.16 -12.60 5.89
C THR A 38 -15.21 -13.80 4.96
N GLU A 39 -14.28 -14.74 5.13
CA GLU A 39 -14.32 -16.08 4.52
C GLU A 39 -15.60 -16.79 4.97
N LYS A 40 -16.71 -16.55 4.28
CA LYS A 40 -17.93 -17.31 4.48
C LYS A 40 -17.85 -18.51 3.52
N ASN A 41 -17.55 -19.68 4.08
CA ASN A 41 -17.67 -20.96 3.38
C ASN A 41 -19.06 -21.03 2.70
N GLY A 42 -19.11 -20.89 1.38
CA GLY A 42 -20.34 -20.90 0.59
C GLY A 42 -20.92 -19.52 0.23
N GLY A 43 -20.26 -18.82 -0.70
CA GLY A 43 -20.96 -18.15 -1.80
C GLY A 43 -21.25 -16.65 -1.73
N ALA A 44 -21.06 -15.97 -0.60
CA ALA A 44 -21.12 -14.50 -0.56
C ALA A 44 -20.29 -13.93 0.61
N SER A 45 -19.14 -13.35 0.28
CA SER A 45 -18.34 -12.56 1.22
C SER A 45 -19.13 -11.29 1.56
N THR A 46 -19.64 -11.20 2.79
CA THR A 46 -20.11 -9.92 3.33
C THR A 46 -18.87 -9.21 3.87
N GLY A 47 -18.39 -8.21 3.13
CA GLY A 47 -17.29 -7.37 3.58
C GLY A 47 -17.71 -6.68 4.87
N ARG A 48 -16.97 -6.92 5.95
CA ARG A 48 -17.20 -6.21 7.22
C ARG A 48 -16.21 -5.06 7.28
N GLU A 49 -16.73 -3.88 7.59
CA GLU A 49 -15.90 -2.72 7.86
C GLU A 49 -15.33 -2.85 9.28
N GLU A 50 -14.02 -2.65 9.40
CA GLU A 50 -13.32 -2.63 10.68
C GLU A 50 -12.56 -1.33 10.85
N GLU A 51 -12.72 -0.71 12.02
CA GLU A 51 -11.96 0.47 12.41
C GLU A 51 -10.63 0.04 13.02
N VAL A 52 -9.53 0.56 12.50
CA VAL A 52 -8.16 0.25 12.93
C VAL A 52 -7.33 1.52 12.99
N VAL A 53 -6.20 1.47 13.69
CA VAL A 53 -5.29 2.61 13.78
C VAL A 53 -4.56 2.78 12.44
N LEU A 54 -4.56 3.99 11.90
CA LEU A 54 -3.92 4.34 10.63
C LEU A 54 -2.43 3.94 10.61
N GLN A 55 -1.73 4.25 11.71
CA GLN A 55 -0.29 4.01 11.83
C GLN A 55 0.09 2.52 11.87
N ASP A 56 -0.84 1.63 12.24
CA ASP A 56 -0.61 0.18 12.21
C ASP A 56 -0.58 -0.36 10.76
N LEU A 57 -1.26 0.33 9.84
CA LEU A 57 -1.30 -0.03 8.43
C LEU A 57 -0.23 0.71 7.61
N VAL A 58 -0.01 1.98 7.93
CA VAL A 58 0.91 2.87 7.21
C VAL A 58 1.79 3.63 8.21
N PRO A 59 3.08 3.28 8.31
CA PRO A 59 3.96 3.84 9.33
C PRO A 59 4.15 5.35 9.14
N ASN A 60 4.28 6.08 10.25
CA ASN A 60 4.53 7.53 10.29
C ASN A 60 3.49 8.37 9.51
N SER A 61 2.31 7.83 9.27
CA SER A 61 1.24 8.55 8.59
C SER A 61 0.35 9.32 9.56
N SER A 62 -0.23 10.41 9.06
CA SER A 62 -1.10 11.29 9.83
C SER A 62 -2.16 11.92 8.94
N LEU A 63 -3.38 12.00 9.43
CA LEU A 63 -4.43 12.81 8.84
C LEU A 63 -4.60 14.10 9.65
N VAL A 64 -4.47 15.24 8.98
CA VAL A 64 -4.64 16.56 9.60
C VAL A 64 -5.85 17.24 8.99
N GLU A 65 -6.71 17.77 9.86
CA GLU A 65 -7.79 18.66 9.48
C GLU A 65 -7.22 20.04 9.12
N ASN A 66 -7.54 20.50 7.92
CA ASN A 66 -7.16 21.81 7.42
C ASN A 66 -8.42 22.69 7.29
N ALA A 67 -8.31 23.94 7.74
CA ALA A 67 -9.32 24.93 7.46
C ALA A 67 -9.49 25.09 5.94
N ALA A 68 -10.74 25.20 5.49
CA ALA A 68 -11.07 25.32 4.07
C ALA A 68 -10.35 26.54 3.45
N ASN A 69 -9.43 26.32 2.52
CA ASN A 69 -8.79 27.40 1.74
C ASN A 69 -9.67 27.91 0.58
N THR A 70 -10.86 27.32 0.43
CA THR A 70 -11.86 27.66 -0.59
C THR A 70 -13.07 28.16 0.19
N GLY A 71 -13.56 29.37 -0.08
CA GLY A 71 -14.54 30.16 0.70
C GLY A 71 -15.95 29.57 0.87
N ASN A 72 -16.04 28.26 0.99
CA ASN A 72 -17.16 27.41 1.30
C ASN A 72 -16.71 26.65 2.55
N ASP A 73 -17.53 26.62 3.60
CA ASP A 73 -17.20 26.10 4.95
C ASP A 73 -16.94 24.56 5.02
N THR A 74 -16.45 23.98 3.93
CA THR A 74 -16.08 22.58 3.77
C THR A 74 -14.71 22.30 4.37
N VAL A 75 -14.70 21.60 5.50
CA VAL A 75 -13.48 21.10 6.14
C VAL A 75 -12.70 20.19 5.18
N GLY A 76 -11.42 20.51 4.96
CA GLY A 76 -10.49 19.72 4.18
C GLY A 76 -9.62 18.86 5.09
N TYR A 77 -9.20 17.69 4.61
CA TYR A 77 -8.31 16.79 5.32
C TYR A 77 -7.13 16.42 4.43
N THR A 78 -5.92 16.54 4.95
CA THR A 78 -4.71 16.12 4.26
C THR A 78 -4.10 14.91 4.96
N LEU A 79 -4.05 13.80 4.24
CA LEU A 79 -3.36 12.59 4.66
C LEU A 79 -1.90 12.68 4.19
N SER A 80 -0.97 12.52 5.10
CA SER A 80 0.47 12.42 4.81
C SER A 80 0.95 11.00 5.10
N CYS A 81 1.67 10.41 4.15
CA CYS A 81 2.31 9.10 4.27
C CYS A 81 3.77 9.24 3.83
N PRO A 82 4.66 9.77 4.70
CA PRO A 82 6.07 9.93 4.37
C PRO A 82 6.71 8.57 4.04
N ASP A 83 6.41 7.57 4.87
CA ASP A 83 6.82 6.19 4.68
C ASP A 83 5.65 5.38 4.12
N LEU A 84 5.88 4.77 2.96
CA LEU A 84 4.89 3.89 2.35
C LEU A 84 4.94 2.51 3.02
N PRO A 85 3.78 1.82 3.13
CA PRO A 85 3.72 0.48 3.70
C PRO A 85 4.51 -0.54 2.87
N SER A 86 4.84 -1.70 3.45
CA SER A 86 5.56 -2.75 2.70
C SER A 86 4.66 -3.55 1.75
N SER A 87 3.36 -3.30 1.75
CA SER A 87 2.38 -3.88 0.83
C SER A 87 1.29 -2.84 0.57
N PRO A 88 0.64 -2.86 -0.60
CA PRO A 88 -0.36 -1.87 -0.93
C PRO A 88 -1.56 -1.97 0.03
N GLN A 89 -2.01 -0.83 0.53
CA GLN A 89 -3.12 -0.75 1.48
C GLN A 89 -4.32 -0.04 0.86
N ASN A 90 -5.52 -0.53 1.21
CA ASN A 90 -6.78 0.12 0.87
C ASN A 90 -7.48 0.49 2.19
N ILE A 91 -7.54 1.78 2.47
CA ILE A 91 -8.20 2.32 3.67
C ILE A 91 -9.28 3.29 3.23
N PHE A 92 -10.25 3.58 4.09
CA PHE A 92 -11.26 4.58 3.76
C PHE A 92 -11.79 5.33 4.98
N TYR A 93 -12.29 6.51 4.68
CA TYR A 93 -13.11 7.32 5.57
C TYR A 93 -14.52 7.46 5.00
N LYS A 94 -15.46 7.90 5.83
CA LYS A 94 -16.84 8.17 5.42
C LYS A 94 -17.21 9.59 5.76
N CYS A 95 -17.69 10.35 4.80
CA CYS A 95 -18.38 11.61 5.06
C CYS A 95 -19.86 11.30 5.25
N VAL A 96 -20.38 11.53 6.45
CA VAL A 96 -21.78 11.27 6.80
C VAL A 96 -22.48 12.60 7.01
N SER A 97 -23.52 12.85 6.22
CA SER A 97 -24.42 14.00 6.43
C SER A 97 -25.79 13.53 6.91
N SER A 98 -26.32 14.20 7.93
CA SER A 98 -27.71 14.06 8.33
C SER A 98 -28.58 14.99 7.50
N ALA A 99 -29.42 14.44 6.62
CA ALA A 99 -30.40 15.22 5.88
C ALA A 99 -31.41 15.84 6.87
N SER A 100 -31.23 17.12 7.18
CA SER A 100 -32.11 17.86 8.10
C SER A 100 -33.22 18.55 7.30
N GLY A 101 -34.13 17.77 6.71
CA GLY A 101 -35.36 18.28 6.11
C GLY A 101 -36.50 18.21 7.12
N ARG A 102 -37.12 19.36 7.46
CA ARG A 102 -38.29 19.44 8.36
C ARG A 102 -39.38 18.45 7.93
N GLY A 103 -39.53 17.34 8.68
CA GLY A 103 -40.69 16.44 8.57
C GLY A 103 -40.46 15.07 7.93
N GLN A 104 -39.26 14.74 7.47
CA GLN A 104 -38.92 13.37 7.05
C GLN A 104 -37.82 12.82 7.95
N VAL A 105 -37.98 11.56 8.38
CA VAL A 105 -36.90 10.78 9.02
C VAL A 105 -35.74 10.76 8.02
N GLY A 106 -34.78 11.67 8.20
CA GLY A 106 -33.77 11.95 7.20
C GLY A 106 -32.87 10.74 6.99
N THR A 107 -32.88 10.19 5.78
CA THR A 107 -31.90 9.20 5.33
C THR A 107 -30.51 9.84 5.38
N GLN A 108 -29.61 9.26 6.18
CA GLN A 108 -28.21 9.68 6.20
C GLN A 108 -27.60 9.46 4.80
N THR A 109 -26.97 10.50 4.25
CA THR A 109 -26.22 10.37 3.00
C THR A 109 -24.76 10.14 3.33
N GLU A 110 -24.25 8.99 2.89
CA GLU A 110 -22.87 8.58 3.11
C GLU A 110 -22.05 8.68 1.81
N CYS A 111 -20.86 9.27 1.91
CA CYS A 111 -19.85 9.26 0.88
C CYS A 111 -18.59 8.55 1.39
N LYS A 112 -18.21 7.44 0.75
CA LYS A 112 -16.98 6.71 1.05
C LYS A 112 -15.80 7.35 0.33
N VAL A 113 -14.77 7.75 1.07
CA VAL A 113 -13.50 8.22 0.53
C VAL A 113 -12.51 7.06 0.61
N LEU A 114 -12.35 6.33 -0.48
CA LEU A 114 -11.40 5.22 -0.60
C LEU A 114 -10.01 5.78 -0.94
N ILE A 115 -9.02 5.37 -0.16
CA ILE A 115 -7.63 5.81 -0.29
C ILE A 115 -6.77 4.58 -0.58
N ASN A 116 -6.19 4.56 -1.77
CA ASN A 116 -5.26 3.52 -2.20
C ASN A 116 -3.84 4.00 -1.91
N ILE A 117 -3.09 3.25 -1.12
CA ILE A 117 -1.73 3.60 -0.72
C ILE A 117 -0.78 2.60 -1.35
N GLU A 118 0.11 3.09 -2.20
CA GLU A 118 1.14 2.27 -2.84
C GLU A 118 2.10 1.69 -1.80
N GLU A 119 2.67 0.53 -2.12
CA GLU A 119 3.79 0.01 -1.35
C GLU A 119 5.06 0.84 -1.56
N LYS A 120 6.01 0.69 -0.62
CA LYS A 120 7.33 1.27 -0.76
C LYS A 120 7.98 0.80 -2.06
N PRO A 121 8.58 1.70 -2.87
CA PRO A 121 9.37 1.25 -4.00
C PRO A 121 10.51 0.37 -3.48
N GLU A 122 10.71 -0.80 -4.09
CA GLU A 122 11.90 -1.60 -3.82
C GLU A 122 13.10 -0.70 -4.08
N ALA A 123 13.95 -0.55 -3.07
CA ALA A 123 15.21 0.15 -3.24
C ALA A 123 15.92 -0.53 -4.41
N GLU A 124 16.19 0.24 -5.47
CA GLU A 124 16.94 -0.24 -6.62
C GLU A 124 18.21 -0.87 -6.06
N THR A 125 18.29 -2.20 -6.14
CA THR A 125 19.53 -2.90 -5.80
C THR A 125 20.57 -2.32 -6.75
N PRO A 126 21.67 -1.70 -6.26
CA PRO A 126 22.70 -1.22 -7.15
C PRO A 126 23.15 -2.41 -7.98
N ALA A 127 22.92 -2.35 -9.30
CA ALA A 127 23.43 -3.36 -10.20
C ALA A 127 24.95 -3.40 -10.00
N THR A 128 25.46 -4.49 -9.42
CA THR A 128 26.88 -4.76 -9.35
C THR A 128 27.42 -4.61 -10.78
N PRO A 129 28.34 -3.66 -11.07
CA PRO A 129 28.85 -3.52 -12.42
C PRO A 129 29.51 -4.83 -12.84
N GLU A 130 29.10 -5.35 -14.01
CA GLU A 130 29.79 -6.45 -14.67
C GLU A 130 31.28 -6.09 -14.80
N PRO A 131 32.21 -6.99 -14.43
CA PRO A 131 33.62 -6.76 -14.70
C PRO A 131 33.80 -6.71 -16.22
N SER A 132 34.08 -5.51 -16.72
CA SER A 132 34.28 -5.23 -18.12
C SER A 132 35.45 -6.07 -18.64
N ARG A 133 35.12 -6.95 -19.59
CA ARG A 133 36.02 -7.74 -20.41
C ARG A 133 36.95 -6.80 -21.20
N GLY A 134 38.18 -6.63 -20.73
CA GLY A 134 39.26 -5.88 -21.38
C GLY A 134 40.53 -6.73 -21.53
N GLU A 135 40.81 -7.07 -22.79
CA GLU A 135 42.05 -7.50 -23.47
C GLU A 135 43.33 -7.94 -22.70
N GLN A 136 43.75 -9.16 -23.08
CA GLN A 136 45.11 -9.70 -23.29
C GLN A 136 46.33 -8.92 -22.74
N GLY A 137 47.02 -9.55 -21.79
CA GLY A 137 48.41 -9.26 -21.42
C GLY A 137 49.10 -10.53 -20.90
N VAL A 138 50.26 -10.85 -21.46
CA VAL A 138 50.91 -12.17 -21.49
C VAL A 138 52.01 -12.28 -20.41
N VAL A 139 52.01 -13.42 -19.70
CA VAL A 139 53.18 -14.20 -19.16
C VAL A 139 53.94 -13.71 -17.90
N LEU A 140 54.00 -14.55 -16.85
CA LEU A 140 55.21 -15.32 -16.43
C LEU A 140 54.99 -16.18 -15.17
N GLY A 141 55.27 -17.49 -15.27
CA GLY A 141 55.63 -18.43 -14.18
C GLY A 141 54.50 -18.81 -13.21
N SER A 142 54.27 -20.06 -12.81
CA SER A 142 55.21 -21.16 -12.60
C SER A 142 54.39 -22.44 -12.40
N ALA A 143 55.00 -23.58 -12.73
CA ALA A 143 54.43 -24.92 -12.72
C ALA A 143 53.66 -25.30 -11.44
N PHE A 144 52.53 -26.01 -11.59
CA PHE A 144 52.32 -27.30 -10.95
C PHE A 144 51.26 -28.10 -11.72
N MET A 145 51.73 -29.16 -12.36
CA MET A 145 50.92 -30.26 -12.88
C MET A 145 50.23 -30.95 -11.71
N ILE A 146 48.90 -31.07 -11.72
CA ILE A 146 48.25 -32.25 -11.15
C ILE A 146 47.12 -32.69 -12.08
N ALA A 147 47.45 -33.69 -12.89
CA ALA A 147 46.47 -34.60 -13.46
C ALA A 147 45.94 -35.50 -12.34
N PHE A 148 44.62 -35.56 -12.17
CA PHE A 148 43.96 -36.76 -11.67
C PHE A 148 42.81 -37.12 -12.61
N ILE A 149 43.20 -37.89 -13.62
CA ILE A 149 42.33 -38.84 -14.30
C ILE A 149 41.97 -39.90 -13.26
N SER A 150 40.69 -40.11 -13.01
CA SER A 150 40.17 -41.40 -12.54
C SER A 150 38.73 -41.55 -12.98
N CYS A 151 38.58 -42.27 -14.09
CA CYS A 151 37.37 -42.96 -14.46
C CYS A 151 36.88 -43.83 -13.30
N PHE A 152 35.59 -43.76 -12.98
CA PHE A 152 34.83 -44.95 -12.66
C PHE A 152 33.60 -44.97 -13.57
N ALA A 153 33.67 -45.89 -14.52
CA ALA A 153 32.56 -46.29 -15.34
C ALA A 153 31.60 -47.16 -14.52
N LEU A 154 30.35 -47.14 -14.98
CA LEU A 154 29.46 -48.29 -15.15
C LEU A 154 28.69 -48.85 -13.93
N VAL A 155 27.38 -48.99 -14.20
CA VAL A 155 26.50 -50.18 -14.01
C VAL A 155 25.20 -49.91 -13.24
N THR A 156 24.13 -49.80 -14.04
CA THR A 156 22.81 -50.46 -13.96
C THR A 156 22.06 -50.54 -12.63
N GLY A 157 20.78 -50.17 -12.69
CA GLY A 157 19.77 -50.63 -11.73
C GLY A 157 18.37 -50.09 -12.04
N ASN A 158 17.61 -50.84 -12.83
CA ASN A 158 16.18 -50.68 -13.05
C ASN A 158 15.39 -51.22 -11.83
N MET A 159 14.11 -50.84 -11.72
CA MET A 159 13.05 -51.38 -10.82
C MET A 159 12.94 -50.78 -9.40
N PHE A 160 11.93 -49.96 -9.16
CA PHE A 160 10.59 -50.39 -8.69
C PHE A 160 9.56 -49.28 -8.94
#